data_AF-A0A257QIP3-F1
#
_entry.id   AF-A0A257QIP3-F1
#
_cell.length_a   1.000
_cell.length_b   1.000
_cell.length_c   1.000
_cell.angle_alpha   90.00
_cell.angle_beta   90.00
_cell.angle_gamma   90.00
#
_symmetry.space_group_name_H-M   'P 1'
#
loop_
_entity.id
_entity.type
_entity.pdbx_description
1 polymer ?
#
loop_
_entity_poly.entity_id
_entity_poly.type
_entity_poly.pdbx_seq_one_letter_code
_entity_poly.pdbx_strand_id
1 'polypeptide(L)'
;QIDCYGPLSSDWAAMLSTLLRDEYACDAMAGVQPLSADDPKMVALVDGEQQYEERWSITALLQYNPATVTPMKFFDAVDVGLVNVDETYPA
;
A
#
# COMPACT_ATOMS: atom_id res chain seq x y z
N GLN A 1 -7.75 -7.74 -2.92
CA GLN A 1 -8.59 -8.90 -3.29
C GLN A 1 -7.88 -9.64 -4.42
N ILE A 2 -7.91 -10.96 -4.39
CA ILE A 2 -7.31 -11.85 -5.37
C ILE A 2 -8.43 -12.72 -5.93
N ASP A 3 -8.64 -12.68 -7.24
CA ASP A 3 -9.68 -13.44 -7.93
C ASP A 3 -9.04 -14.52 -8.82
N CYS A 4 -9.55 -15.74 -8.71
CA CYS A 4 -9.14 -16.91 -9.49
C CYS A 4 -10.27 -17.29 -10.45
N TYR A 5 -9.90 -17.61 -11.70
CA TYR A 5 -10.83 -17.93 -12.79
C TYR A 5 -10.43 -19.24 -13.48
N GLY A 6 -11.39 -19.85 -14.17
CA GLY A 6 -11.20 -21.06 -14.95
C GLY A 6 -11.35 -22.37 -14.15
N PRO A 7 -11.10 -23.53 -14.79
CA PRO A 7 -11.46 -24.85 -14.24
C PRO A 7 -10.76 -25.25 -12.93
N LEU A 8 -9.65 -24.58 -12.60
CA LEU A 8 -8.86 -24.83 -11.40
C LEU A 8 -8.96 -23.67 -10.39
N SER A 9 -9.92 -22.77 -10.58
CA SER A 9 -10.06 -21.56 -9.76
C SER A 9 -10.24 -21.86 -8.27
N SER A 10 -10.98 -22.91 -7.92
CA SER A 10 -11.12 -23.38 -6.54
C SER A 10 -9.78 -23.81 -5.93
N ASP A 11 -9.00 -24.58 -6.67
CA ASP A 11 -7.74 -25.17 -6.22
C ASP A 11 -6.68 -24.09 -6.04
N TRP A 12 -6.60 -23.16 -7.00
CA TRP A 12 -5.72 -22.00 -6.89
C TRP A 12 -6.12 -21.13 -5.70
N ALA A 13 -7.41 -20.91 -5.48
CA ALA A 13 -7.84 -20.09 -4.36
C ALA A 13 -7.51 -20.76 -3.02
N ALA A 14 -7.74 -22.06 -2.88
CA ALA A 14 -7.37 -22.84 -1.71
C ALA A 14 -5.86 -22.78 -1.44
N MET A 15 -5.04 -23.01 -2.47
CA MET A 15 -3.59 -22.99 -2.36
C MET A 15 -3.08 -21.59 -1.97
N LEU A 16 -3.55 -20.54 -2.63
CA LEU A 16 -3.17 -19.16 -2.33
C LEU A 16 -3.55 -18.76 -0.90
N SER A 17 -4.78 -19.07 -0.46
CA SER A 17 -5.22 -18.75 0.91
C SER A 17 -4.38 -19.45 1.97
N THR A 18 -3.87 -20.65 1.68
CA THR A 18 -2.98 -21.41 2.57
C THR A 18 -1.59 -20.81 2.59
N LEU A 19 -0.99 -20.57 1.42
CA LEU A 19 0.36 -20.02 1.30
C LEU A 19 0.46 -18.62 1.93
N LEU A 20 -0.57 -17.78 1.76
CA LEU A 20 -0.61 -16.44 2.34
C LEU A 20 -0.64 -16.43 3.89
N ARG A 21 -0.92 -17.56 4.53
CA ARG A 21 -0.88 -17.71 6.00
C ARG A 21 0.37 -18.46 6.48
N ASP A 22 1.22 -18.90 5.56
CA ASP A 22 2.44 -19.65 5.84
C ASP A 22 3.68 -18.75 5.86
N GLU A 23 4.73 -19.18 6.56
CA GLU A 23 6.02 -18.47 6.62
C GLU A 23 6.62 -18.25 5.22
N TYR A 24 6.37 -19.18 4.29
CA TYR A 24 6.76 -19.05 2.89
C TYR A 24 6.36 -17.70 2.28
N ALA A 25 5.15 -17.21 2.55
CA ALA A 25 4.69 -15.94 1.99
C ALA A 25 5.38 -14.73 2.65
N CYS A 26 5.75 -14.81 3.93
CA CYS A 26 6.53 -13.76 4.59
C CYS A 26 7.90 -13.59 3.94
N ASP A 27 8.55 -14.70 3.60
CA ASP A 27 9.84 -14.73 2.91
C ASP A 27 9.72 -14.28 1.45
N ALA A 28 8.74 -14.81 0.71
CA ALA A 28 8.52 -14.50 -0.70
C ALA A 28 8.10 -13.03 -0.93
N MET A 29 7.41 -12.43 0.04
CA MET A 29 6.92 -11.05 0.00
C MET A 29 7.78 -10.11 0.86
N ALA A 30 9.10 -10.24 0.79
CA ALA A 30 10.03 -9.36 1.50
C ALA A 30 9.70 -7.88 1.24
N GLY A 31 9.43 -7.13 2.32
CA GLY A 31 9.04 -5.72 2.28
C GLY A 31 7.53 -5.46 2.38
N VAL A 32 6.67 -6.43 2.06
CA VAL A 32 5.20 -6.32 2.23
C VAL A 32 4.67 -7.61 2.87
N GLN A 33 4.44 -7.57 4.18
CA GLN A 33 4.15 -8.79 4.94
C GLN A 33 2.67 -9.15 4.89
N PRO A 34 2.32 -10.44 4.69
CA PRO A 34 0.95 -10.90 4.82
C PRO A 34 0.54 -10.96 6.29
N LEU A 35 -0.56 -10.30 6.66
CA LEU A 35 -1.11 -10.29 8.02
C LEU A 35 -2.20 -11.33 8.21
N SER A 36 -3.09 -11.44 7.23
CA SER A 36 -4.17 -12.42 7.22
C SER A 36 -4.71 -12.63 5.82
N ALA A 37 -5.32 -13.79 5.59
CA ALA A 37 -6.11 -14.08 4.42
C ALA A 37 -7.41 -14.74 4.87
N ASP A 38 -8.54 -14.40 4.24
CA ASP A 38 -9.80 -15.10 4.48
C ASP A 38 -9.84 -16.44 3.73
N ASP A 39 -10.88 -17.23 4.02
CA ASP A 39 -11.13 -18.47 3.30
C ASP A 39 -11.69 -18.16 1.90
N PRO A 40 -11.34 -18.95 0.87
CA PRO A 40 -11.84 -18.77 -0.48
C PRO A 40 -13.37 -18.77 -0.55
N LYS A 41 -13.93 -17.83 -1.32
CA LYS A 41 -15.37 -17.71 -1.53
C LYS A 41 -15.69 -17.83 -3.01
N MET A 42 -16.61 -18.72 -3.35
CA MET A 42 -17.21 -18.75 -4.68
C MET A 42 -18.14 -17.55 -4.83
N VAL A 43 -17.84 -16.65 -5.76
CA VAL A 43 -18.63 -15.46 -6.02
C VAL A 43 -19.04 -15.46 -7.48
N ALA A 44 -20.31 -15.80 -7.74
CA ALA A 44 -20.85 -15.82 -9.09
C ALA A 44 -20.56 -14.50 -9.83
N LEU A 45 -19.98 -14.61 -11.02
CA LEU A 45 -19.85 -13.53 -11.98
C LEU A 45 -20.79 -13.83 -13.14
N VAL A 46 -21.62 -12.85 -13.50
CA VAL A 46 -22.39 -12.87 -14.74
C VAL A 46 -21.66 -11.95 -15.72
N ASP A 47 -21.18 -12.51 -16.83
CA ASP A 47 -20.43 -11.74 -17.83
C ASP A 47 -21.35 -10.89 -18.74
N GLY A 48 -20.75 -10.18 -19.69
CA GLY A 48 -21.48 -9.35 -20.65
C GLY A 48 -22.39 -10.14 -21.60
N GLU A 49 -22.14 -11.44 -21.76
CA GLU A 49 -22.93 -12.39 -22.54
C GLU A 49 -23.96 -13.19 -21.70
N GLN A 50 -24.14 -12.85 -20.43
CA GLN A 50 -25.01 -13.53 -19.46
C GLN A 50 -24.63 -14.98 -19.13
N GLN A 51 -23.37 -15.35 -19.31
CA GLN A 51 -22.85 -16.63 -18.86
C GLN A 51 -22.38 -16.55 -17.40
N TYR A 52 -22.58 -17.66 -16.70
CA TYR A 52 -22.04 -17.84 -15.36
C TYR A 52 -20.58 -18.28 -15.46
N GLU A 53 -19.68 -17.44 -14.96
CA GLU A 53 -18.28 -17.80 -14.82
C GLU A 53 -17.96 -18.18 -13.37
N GLU A 54 -17.20 -19.26 -13.22
CA GLU A 54 -16.69 -19.68 -11.92
C GLU A 54 -15.57 -18.72 -11.49
N ARG A 55 -15.85 -17.96 -10.44
CA ARG A 55 -14.90 -17.04 -9.81
C ARG A 55 -14.78 -17.36 -8.33
N TRP A 56 -13.55 -17.61 -7.91
CA TRP A 56 -13.17 -17.77 -6.52
C TRP A 56 -12.37 -16.57 -6.05
N SER A 57 -12.77 -15.96 -4.94
CA SER A 57 -12.15 -14.74 -4.41
C SER A 57 -11.54 -14.98 -3.03
N ILE A 58 -10.42 -14.31 -2.77
CA ILE A 58 -9.74 -14.22 -1.48
C ILE A 58 -9.45 -12.75 -1.16
N THR A 59 -9.64 -12.37 0.09
CA THR A 59 -9.21 -11.10 0.66
C THR A 59 -8.02 -11.35 1.58
N ALA A 60 -6.87 -10.78 1.21
CA ALA A 60 -5.68 -10.74 2.04
C ALA A 60 -5.42 -9.33 2.55
N LEU A 61 -5.04 -9.21 3.82
CA LEU A 61 -4.52 -7.98 4.42
C LEU A 61 -3.00 -8.05 4.40
N LEU A 62 -2.38 -7.05 3.79
CA LEU A 62 -0.93 -6.94 3.66
C LEU A 62 -0.46 -5.66 4.36
N GLN A 63 0.71 -5.70 4.99
CA GLN A 63 1.33 -4.55 5.64
C GLN A 63 2.61 -4.14 4.93
N TYR A 64 2.66 -2.87 4.55
CA TYR A 64 3.87 -2.19 4.07
C TYR A 64 4.19 -1.03 5.02
N ASN A 65 5.46 -0.89 5.40
CA ASN A 65 5.93 0.15 6.32
C ASN A 65 6.82 1.17 5.57
N PRO A 66 6.24 2.15 4.86
CA PRO A 66 7.03 3.18 4.18
C PRO A 66 7.70 4.11 5.20
N ALA A 67 8.98 4.40 5.00
CA ALA A 67 9.66 5.50 5.69
C ALA A 67 9.43 6.81 4.92
N THR A 68 8.67 7.73 5.51
CA THR A 68 8.54 9.10 4.96
C THR A 68 9.45 10.03 5.74
N VAL A 69 10.42 10.64 5.05
CA VAL A 69 11.32 11.63 5.62
C VAL A 69 11.01 13.00 5.03
N THR A 70 10.98 14.03 5.88
CA THR A 70 10.90 15.42 5.43
C THR A 70 12.20 16.12 5.80
N PRO A 71 12.85 16.83 4.85
CA PRO A 71 14.06 17.58 5.17
C PRO A 71 13.71 18.75 6.10
N MET A 72 14.37 18.81 7.26
CA MET A 72 14.29 19.96 8.16
C MET A 72 15.21 21.06 7.63
N LYS A 73 14.68 22.28 7.45
CA LYS A 73 15.49 23.46 7.13
C LYS A 73 15.82 24.19 8.43
N PHE A 74 17.11 24.24 8.76
CA PHE A 74 17.63 25.10 9.82
C PHE A 74 17.98 26.48 9.24
N PHE A 75 17.93 27.49 10.10
CA PHE A 75 18.44 28.82 9.77
C PHE A 75 19.97 28.76 9.74
N ASP A 76 20.58 29.00 8.58
CA ASP A 76 22.01 28.75 8.35
C ASP A 76 22.88 29.96 8.75
N ALA A 77 22.47 31.18 8.38
CA ALA A 77 23.19 32.40 8.70
C ALA A 77 22.23 33.57 8.90
N VAL A 78 22.56 34.44 9.86
CA VAL A 78 21.82 35.69 10.09
C VAL A 78 22.37 36.78 9.16
N ASP A 79 21.52 37.31 8.29
CA ASP A 79 21.85 38.48 7.48
C ASP A 79 21.40 39.74 8.24
N VAL A 80 22.37 40.49 8.77
CA VAL A 80 22.12 41.74 9.51
C VAL A 80 22.58 42.90 8.63
N GLY A 81 21.63 43.52 7.95
CA GLY A 81 21.83 44.77 7.23
C GLY A 81 21.63 45.97 8.15
N LEU A 82 22.54 46.94 8.10
CA LEU A 82 22.31 48.27 8.69
C LEU A 82 21.40 49.07 7.75
N VAL A 83 20.25 49.50 8.25
CA VAL A 83 19.42 50.50 7.57
C VAL A 83 19.82 51.86 8.13
N ASN A 84 20.49 52.67 7.31
CA ASN A 84 20.76 54.06 7.67
C ASN A 84 19.43 54.82 7.66
N VAL A 85 19.13 55.49 8.78
CA VAL A 85 18.05 56.47 8.87
C VAL A 85 18.68 57.86 8.84
N ASP A 86 18.25 58.70 7.91
CA ASP A 86 18.62 60.11 7.90
C ASP A 86 17.85 60.82 9.03
N GLU A 87 18.46 60.90 10.21
CA GLU A 87 17.95 61.71 11.30
C GLU A 87 18.32 63.19 11.07
N THR A 88 17.32 64.02 10.77
CA THR A 88 17.50 65.48 10.78
C THR A 88 17.37 65.98 12.22
N TYR A 89 18.48 66.37 12.83
CA TYR A 89 18.48 66.99 14.16
C TYR A 89 18.09 68.48 14.05
N PRO A 90 17.11 68.96 14.84
CA PRO A 90 16.78 70.39 14.87
C PRO A 90 17.91 71.19 15.55
N ALA A 91 18.21 72.37 14.98
CA ALA A 91 19.22 73.32 15.45
C ALA A 91 18.83 74.04 16.74
#